data_AF-A0A0D3ITP5-F1
#
_entry.id   AF-A0A0D3ITP5-F1
#
_cell.length_a   1.000
_cell.length_b   1.000
_cell.length_c   1.000
_cell.angle_alpha   90.00
_cell.angle_beta   90.00
_cell.angle_gamma   90.00
#
_symmetry.space_group_name_H-M   'P 1'
#
loop_
_entity.id
_entity.type
_entity.pdbx_description
1 polymer ?
#
loop_
_entity_poly.entity_id
_entity_poly.type
_entity_poly.pdbx_seq_one_letter_code
_entity_poly.pdbx_strand_id
1 'polypeptide(L)' 'LPDGMKHLPDGAFRNCTALVSVTCPETLRVIGSYAFYGCTSLARADFNDGLKSIGERAFMNTPSLIRVT' A
#
# COMPACT_ATOMS: atom_id res chain seq x y z
N LEU A 1 0.44 1.95 9.97
CA LEU A 1 0.61 0.48 10.01
C LEU A 1 1.44 0.13 11.25
N PRO A 2 1.32 -1.08 11.83
CA PRO A 2 2.05 -1.43 13.06
C PRO A 2 3.56 -1.35 12.89
N ASP A 3 4.25 -0.87 13.93
CA ASP A 3 5.71 -0.88 13.97
C ASP A 3 6.24 -2.32 13.89
N GLY A 4 7.38 -2.50 13.22
CA GLY A 4 7.99 -3.82 13.01
C GLY A 4 7.29 -4.71 11.97
N MET A 5 6.19 -4.25 11.34
CA MET A 5 5.52 -5.01 10.29
C MET A 5 6.41 -5.17 9.05
N LYS A 6 6.78 -6.42 8.74
CA LYS A 6 7.61 -6.76 7.57
C LYS A 6 6.82 -7.04 6.30
N HIS A 7 5.56 -7.47 6.44
CA HIS A 7 4.72 -7.90 5.34
C HIS A 7 3.31 -7.34 5.52
N LEU A 8 2.83 -6.62 4.49
CA LEU A 8 1.42 -6.25 4.38
C LEU A 8 0.71 -7.36 3.60
N PRO A 9 -0.30 -8.03 4.17
CA PRO A 9 -0.95 -9.18 3.53
C PRO A 9 -1.69 -8.82 2.24
N ASP A 10 -1.99 -9.85 1.45
CA ASP A 10 -2.85 -9.75 0.29
C ASP A 10 -4.21 -9.13 0.66
N GLY A 11 -4.66 -8.18 -0.15
CA GLY A 11 -5.96 -7.55 0.00
C GLY A 11 -6.19 -6.74 1.28
N ALA A 12 -5.16 -6.41 2.07
CA ALA A 12 -5.30 -5.79 3.40
C ALA A 12 -6.19 -4.54 3.44
N PHE A 13 -6.17 -3.72 2.39
CA PHE A 13 -7.01 -2.53 2.23
C PHE A 13 -7.85 -2.58 0.95
N ARG A 14 -8.15 -3.77 0.44
CA ARG A 14 -8.90 -3.92 -0.81
C ARG A 14 -10.25 -3.19 -0.71
N ASN A 15 -10.51 -2.33 -1.69
CA ASN A 15 -11.70 -1.49 -1.83
C ASN A 15 -11.92 -0.52 -0.65
N CYS A 16 -10.89 -0.16 0.10
CA CYS A 16 -10.97 0.92 1.09
C CYS A 16 -11.07 2.29 0.39
N THR A 17 -12.25 2.62 -0.15
CA THR A 17 -12.49 3.84 -0.90
C THR A 17 -12.41 5.11 -0.06
N ALA A 18 -12.48 4.99 1.28
CA ALA A 18 -12.27 6.11 2.20
C ALA A 18 -10.80 6.31 2.60
N LEU A 19 -9.89 5.40 2.23
CA LEU A 19 -8.48 5.50 2.58
C LEU A 19 -7.79 6.57 1.73
N VAL A 20 -7.34 7.65 2.35
CA VAL A 20 -6.71 8.78 1.66
C VAL A 20 -5.19 8.70 1.67
N SER A 21 -4.61 8.20 2.75
CA SER A 21 -3.16 8.11 2.91
C SER A 21 -2.74 6.88 3.71
N VAL A 22 -1.52 6.41 3.45
CA VAL A 22 -0.86 5.33 4.19
C VAL A 22 0.59 5.69 4.46
N THR A 23 1.00 5.54 5.72
CA THR A 23 2.41 5.60 6.14
C THR A 23 2.89 4.18 6.42
N CYS A 24 3.87 3.72 5.65
CA CYS A 24 4.50 2.42 5.84
C CYS A 24 5.60 2.50 6.89
N PRO A 25 5.76 1.49 7.78
CA PRO A 25 6.86 1.47 8.72
C PRO A 25 8.17 1.18 7.97
N GLU A 26 9.29 1.68 8.49
CA GLU A 26 10.66 1.47 7.95
C GLU A 26 11.07 0.00 7.79
N THR A 27 10.36 -0.90 8.46
CA THR A 27 10.61 -2.35 8.45
C THR A 27 9.81 -3.10 7.38
N LEU A 28 8.87 -2.44 6.69
CA LEU A 28 8.06 -3.07 5.65
C LEU A 28 8.95 -3.47 4.48
N ARG A 29 8.85 -4.73 4.05
CA ARG A 29 9.64 -5.31 2.95
C ARG A 29 8.78 -5.82 1.81
N VAL A 30 7.53 -6.22 2.08
CA VAL A 30 6.66 -6.82 1.08
C VAL A 30 5.25 -6.28 1.20
N ILE A 31 4.66 -5.90 0.08
CA ILE A 31 3.24 -5.59 -0.07
C ILE A 31 2.58 -6.73 -0.84
N GLY A 32 1.54 -7.32 -0.27
CA GLY A 32 0.81 -8.42 -0.86
C GLY A 32 0.04 -8.05 -2.12
N SER A 33 -0.41 -9.08 -2.84
CA SER A 33 -1.24 -8.91 -4.03
C SER A 33 -2.56 -8.24 -3.67
N TYR A 34 -3.04 -7.35 -4.53
CA TYR A 34 -4.29 -6.60 -4.33
C TYR A 34 -4.38 -5.77 -3.03
N ALA A 35 -3.26 -5.52 -2.32
CA ALA A 35 -3.28 -4.90 -0.99
C ALA A 35 -4.02 -3.55 -0.93
N PHE A 36 -3.97 -2.74 -1.99
CA PHE A 36 -4.67 -1.46 -2.13
C PHE A 36 -5.55 -1.43 -3.40
N TYR A 37 -5.97 -2.60 -3.89
CA TYR A 37 -6.83 -2.70 -5.05
C TYR A 37 -8.12 -1.93 -4.82
N GLY A 38 -8.50 -1.02 -5.73
CA GLY A 38 -9.76 -0.28 -5.62
C GLY A 38 -9.78 0.78 -4.52
N CYS A 39 -8.63 1.16 -3.94
CA CYS A 39 -8.55 2.30 -3.01
C CYS A 39 -8.65 3.62 -3.77
N THR A 40 -9.86 3.97 -4.23
CA THR A 40 -10.07 5.07 -5.17
C THR A 40 -9.69 6.46 -4.65
N SER A 41 -9.66 6.65 -3.33
CA SER A 41 -9.26 7.93 -2.72
C SER A 41 -7.82 7.97 -2.23
N LEU A 42 -7.06 6.87 -2.38
CA LEU A 42 -5.68 6.80 -1.88
C LEU A 42 -4.81 7.72 -2.71
N ALA A 43 -4.45 8.87 -2.14
CA ALA A 43 -3.69 9.91 -2.82
C ALA A 43 -2.20 9.89 -2.46
N ARG A 44 -1.85 9.32 -1.31
CA ARG A 44 -0.48 9.30 -0.79
C ARG A 44 -0.14 7.95 -0.17
N ALA A 45 0.96 7.36 -0.60
CA ALA A 45 1.57 6.22 0.06
C ALA A 45 3.07 6.49 0.21
N ASP A 46 3.52 6.62 1.45
CA ASP A 46 4.93 6.81 1.77
C ASP A 46 5.56 5.42 1.98
N PHE A 47 6.49 5.05 1.10
CA PHE A 47 7.22 3.78 1.20
C PHE A 47 8.63 4.05 1.72
N ASN A 48 9.23 3.02 2.33
CA ASN A 48 10.64 3.09 2.69
C ASN A 48 11.49 2.50 1.56
N ASP A 49 12.74 2.95 1.45
CA ASP A 49 13.74 2.46 0.49
C ASP A 49 14.03 0.95 0.63
N GLY A 50 13.67 0.36 1.77
CA GLY A 50 13.82 -1.06 2.04
C GLY A 50 12.71 -1.94 1.44
N LEU A 51 11.71 -1.38 0.76
CA LEU A 51 10.65 -2.16 0.12
C LEU A 51 11.23 -3.06 -0.99
N LYS A 52 11.03 -4.37 -0.87
CA LYS A 52 11.64 -5.37 -1.77
C LYS A 52 10.69 -5.89 -2.83
N SER A 53 9.39 -5.95 -2.55
CA SER A 53 8.42 -6.55 -3.45
C SER A 53 7.02 -5.94 -3.27
N ILE A 54 6.34 -5.80 -4.41
CA ILE A 54 4.94 -5.39 -4.51
C ILE A 54 4.21 -6.49 -5.28
N GLY A 55 3.16 -7.03 -4.67
CA GLY A 55 2.35 -8.10 -5.23
C GLY A 55 1.52 -7.66 -6.43
N GLU A 56 0.98 -8.65 -7.14
CA GLU A 56 0.22 -8.42 -8.36
C GLU A 56 -0.99 -7.52 -8.06
N ARG A 57 -1.21 -6.51 -8.93
CA ARG A 57 -2.37 -5.59 -8.85
C ARG A 57 -2.52 -4.87 -7.50
N ALA A 58 -1.45 -4.75 -6.69
CA ALA A 58 -1.51 -4.12 -5.37
C ALA A 58 -2.13 -2.71 -5.42
N PHE A 59 -1.89 -1.94 -6.48
CA PHE A 59 -2.44 -0.60 -6.69
C PHE A 59 -3.31 -0.50 -7.96
N MET A 60 -3.91 -1.61 -8.39
CA MET A 60 -4.86 -1.56 -9.52
C MET A 60 -6.16 -0.88 -9.08
N ASN A 61 -6.73 -0.06 -9.97
CA ASN A 61 -7.93 0.74 -9.69
C ASN A 61 -7.73 1.71 -8.52
N THR A 62 -6.54 2.30 -8.42
CA THR A 62 -6.14 3.27 -7.41
C THR A 62 -5.79 4.62 -8.08
N PRO A 63 -6.74 5.27 -8.79
CA PRO A 63 -6.47 6.38 -9.72
C PRO A 63 -5.94 7.66 -9.07
N SER A 64 -6.21 7.87 -7.78
CA SER A 64 -5.76 9.07 -7.05
C SER A 64 -4.30 9.01 -6.61
N LEU A 65 -3.63 7.86 -6.72
CA LEU A 65 -2.25 7.70 -6.26
C LEU A 65 -1.29 8.40 -7.22
N ILE A 66 -0.99 9.66 -6.93
CA ILE A 66 -0.15 10.52 -7.78
C ILE A 66 1.32 10.45 -7.36
N ARG A 67 1.59 10.06 -6.12
CA ARG A 67 2.92 10.16 -5.54
C ARG A 67 3.28 8.93 -4.71
N VAL A 68 4.38 8.32 -5.13
CA VAL A 68 5.17 7.31 -4.41
C VAL A 68 6.46 8.03 -4.05
N THR A 69 6.70 8.26 -2.77
CA THR A 69 7.98 8.76 -2.24
C THR A 69 8.59 7.73 -1.33
#